data_AF-A0A6P0I925-F1
#
_entry.id   AF-A0A6P0I925-F1
#
_cell.length_a   1.000
_cell.length_b   1.000
_cell.length_c   1.000
_cell.angle_alpha   90.00
_cell.angle_beta   90.00
_cell.angle_gamma   90.00
#
_symmetry.space_group_name_H-M   'P 1'
#
loop_
_entity.id
_entity.type
_entity.pdbx_description
1 polymer ?
#
loop_
_entity_poly.entity_id
_entity_poly.type
_entity_poly.pdbx_seq_one_letter_code
_entity_poly.pdbx_strand_id
1 'polypeptide(L)'
;MFNNISPKVLQTYASRAATEHPRELRWHPEPIRYTLVAAFCWLRLREVTDNLVDLLIRIIHGISRRAEKKVDTELIKDFKKVGGKTNLLYQIANVSLENPDGAVKEVIYPVVSEKTLRDLVKML
;
A
#
# COMPACT_ATOMS: atom_id res chain seq x y z
N MET A 1 9.14 -2.44 -36.15
CA MET A 1 8.31 -2.93 -37.28
C MET A 1 7.30 -1.90 -37.77
N PHE A 2 6.64 -1.11 -36.91
CA PHE A 2 5.61 -0.15 -37.33
C PHE A 2 5.79 1.30 -36.84
N ASN A 3 7.02 1.71 -36.50
CA ASN A 3 7.28 3.02 -35.86
C ASN A 3 6.90 4.23 -36.73
N ASN A 4 6.87 4.07 -38.06
CA ASN A 4 6.57 5.15 -39.00
C ASN A 4 5.16 5.01 -39.63
N ILE A 5 4.33 4.11 -39.13
CA ILE A 5 2.96 3.90 -39.61
C ILE A 5 2.00 4.64 -38.69
N SER A 6 1.00 5.32 -39.28
CA SER A 6 -0.04 6.00 -38.53
C SER A 6 -0.75 5.04 -37.56
N PRO A 7 -0.92 5.41 -36.27
CA PRO A 7 -1.63 4.60 -35.29
C PRO A 7 -3.04 4.20 -35.75
N LYS A 8 -3.73 5.09 -36.47
CA LYS A 8 -5.08 4.83 -37.00
C LYS A 8 -5.09 3.69 -38.01
N VAL A 9 -4.06 3.59 -38.85
CA VAL A 9 -3.93 2.51 -39.83
C VAL A 9 -3.65 1.19 -39.12
N LEU A 10 -2.76 1.18 -38.13
CA LEU A 10 -2.47 -0.01 -37.33
C LEU A 10 -3.69 -0.50 -36.55
N GLN A 11 -4.45 0.42 -35.95
CA GLN A 11 -5.71 0.08 -35.28
C GLN A 11 -6.71 -0.54 -36.26
N THR A 12 -6.85 0.04 -37.46
CA THR A 12 -7.74 -0.52 -38.48
C THR A 12 -7.37 -1.97 -38.84
N TYR A 13 -6.08 -2.24 -39.06
CA TYR A 13 -5.59 -3.58 -39.39
C TYR A 13 -5.73 -4.57 -38.22
N ALA A 14 -5.41 -4.13 -37.01
CA ALA A 14 -5.55 -4.94 -35.81
C ALA A 14 -7.02 -5.26 -35.50
N SER A 15 -7.92 -4.28 -35.62
CA SER A 15 -9.36 -4.48 -35.45
C SER A 15 -9.89 -5.49 -36.46
N ARG A 16 -9.50 -5.37 -37.74
CA ARG A 16 -9.88 -6.35 -38.76
C ARG A 16 -9.39 -7.75 -38.40
N ALA A 17 -8.13 -7.90 -38.00
CA ALA A 17 -7.58 -9.19 -37.58
C ALA A 17 -8.29 -9.77 -36.34
N ALA A 18 -8.77 -8.91 -35.44
CA ALA A 18 -9.46 -9.31 -34.21
C ALA A 18 -10.92 -9.74 -34.45
N THR A 19 -11.59 -9.18 -35.46
CA THR A 19 -13.01 -9.47 -35.76
C THR A 19 -13.20 -10.57 -36.79
N GLU A 20 -12.25 -10.72 -37.72
CA GLU A 20 -12.34 -11.70 -38.79
C GLU A 20 -12.20 -13.13 -38.26
N HIS A 21 -12.99 -14.07 -38.78
CA HIS A 21 -12.90 -15.45 -38.33
C HIS A 21 -11.53 -16.04 -38.67
N PRO A 22 -10.86 -16.81 -37.79
CA PRO A 22 -9.50 -17.30 -38.04
C PRO A 22 -9.34 -18.10 -39.35
N ARG A 23 -10.42 -18.73 -39.82
CA ARG A 23 -10.46 -19.41 -41.13
C ARG A 23 -10.33 -18.44 -42.29
N GLU A 24 -11.08 -17.34 -42.27
CA GLU A 24 -11.08 -16.32 -43.32
C GLU A 24 -9.75 -15.57 -43.32
N LEU A 25 -9.24 -15.26 -42.12
CA LEU A 25 -7.92 -14.64 -41.97
C LEU A 25 -6.80 -15.47 -42.59
N ARG A 26 -6.90 -16.81 -42.54
CA ARG A 26 -5.94 -17.74 -43.16
C ARG A 26 -6.05 -17.82 -44.67
N TRP A 27 -7.20 -17.49 -45.25
CA TRP A 27 -7.45 -17.51 -46.69
C TRP A 27 -6.89 -16.30 -47.43
N HIS A 28 -6.49 -15.25 -46.72
CA HIS A 28 -5.78 -14.13 -47.35
C HIS A 28 -4.42 -14.56 -47.90
N PRO A 29 -3.96 -13.91 -49.00
CA PRO A 29 -2.57 -13.97 -49.42
C PRO A 29 -1.61 -13.66 -48.28
N GLU A 30 -0.46 -14.32 -48.28
CA GLU A 30 0.52 -14.23 -47.19
C GLU A 30 0.88 -12.79 -46.78
N PRO A 31 1.12 -11.84 -47.71
CA PRO A 31 1.46 -10.46 -47.32
C PRO A 31 0.35 -9.79 -46.51
N ILE A 32 -0.91 -10.02 -46.86
CA ILE A 32 -2.07 -9.44 -46.16
C ILE A 32 -2.23 -10.12 -44.81
N ARG A 33 -2.23 -11.45 -44.79
CA ARG A 33 -2.37 -12.25 -43.56
C ARG A 33 -1.34 -11.86 -42.51
N TYR A 34 -0.06 -11.84 -42.88
CA TYR A 34 1.01 -11.52 -41.94
C TYR A 34 0.97 -10.06 -41.49
N THR A 35 0.62 -9.12 -42.37
CA THR A 35 0.50 -7.70 -41.98
C THR A 35 -0.61 -7.49 -40.95
N LEU A 36 -1.77 -8.10 -41.14
CA LEU A 36 -2.90 -8.00 -40.22
C LEU A 36 -2.57 -8.59 -38.84
N VAL A 37 -2.00 -9.80 -38.81
CA VAL A 37 -1.60 -10.47 -37.56
C VAL A 37 -0.46 -9.72 -36.87
N ALA A 38 0.54 -9.25 -37.61
CA ALA A 38 1.66 -8.48 -37.04
C ALA A 38 1.19 -7.15 -36.45
N ALA A 39 0.26 -6.44 -37.11
CA ALA A 39 -0.33 -5.21 -36.59
C ALA A 39 -1.12 -5.47 -35.29
N PHE A 40 -1.90 -6.55 -35.26
CA PHE A 40 -2.62 -6.98 -34.05
C PHE A 40 -1.66 -7.29 -32.89
N CYS A 41 -0.69 -8.18 -33.10
CA CYS A 41 0.27 -8.57 -32.07
C CYS A 41 1.08 -7.37 -31.57
N TRP A 42 1.45 -6.44 -32.46
CA TRP A 42 2.18 -5.24 -32.09
C TRP A 42 1.40 -4.33 -31.15
N LEU A 43 0.11 -4.09 -31.43
CA LEU A 43 -0.74 -3.29 -30.54
C LEU A 43 -1.01 -4.01 -29.23
N ARG A 44 -1.32 -5.32 -29.27
CA ARG A 44 -1.55 -6.11 -28.04
C ARG A 44 -0.34 -6.15 -27.13
N LEU A 45 0.87 -6.28 -27.68
CA LEU A 45 2.09 -6.25 -26.88
C LEU A 45 2.25 -4.92 -26.14
N ARG A 46 1.96 -3.80 -26.81
CA ARG A 46 2.00 -2.47 -26.18
C ARG A 46 0.95 -2.31 -25.11
N GLU A 47 -0.30 -2.66 -25.37
CA GLU A 47 -1.38 -2.63 -24.38
C GLU A 47 -1.04 -3.46 -23.14
N VAL A 48 -0.52 -4.68 -23.32
CA VAL A 48 -0.09 -5.53 -22.20
C VAL A 48 1.06 -4.87 -21.43
N THR A 49 2.04 -4.29 -22.13
CA THR A 49 3.16 -3.61 -21.51
C THR A 49 2.70 -2.40 -20.69
N ASP A 50 1.83 -1.56 -21.25
CA ASP A 50 1.28 -0.39 -20.57
C ASP A 50 0.49 -0.80 -19.32
N ASN A 51 -0.35 -1.84 -19.42
CA ASN A 51 -1.08 -2.38 -18.28
C ASN A 51 -0.16 -2.93 -17.18
N LEU A 52 0.96 -3.57 -17.55
CA LEU A 52 1.95 -4.06 -16.59
C LEU A 52 2.68 -2.91 -15.90
N VAL A 53 3.02 -1.85 -16.64
CA VAL A 53 3.62 -0.63 -16.07
C VAL A 53 2.66 0.03 -15.08
N ASP A 54 1.38 0.18 -15.44
CA ASP A 54 0.35 0.72 -14.54
C ASP A 54 0.19 -0.12 -13.27
N LEU A 55 0.19 -1.45 -13.40
CA LEU A 55 0.12 -2.37 -12.28
C LEU A 55 1.34 -2.21 -11.36
N LEU A 56 2.54 -2.14 -11.94
CA LEU A 56 3.78 -1.93 -11.19
C LEU A 56 3.75 -0.61 -10.42
N ILE A 57 3.31 0.48 -11.07
CA ILE A 57 3.15 1.78 -10.42
C ILE A 57 2.19 1.68 -9.24
N ARG A 58 1.04 1.01 -9.39
CA ARG A 58 0.08 0.81 -8.29
C ARG A 58 0.67 0.03 -7.13
N ILE A 59 1.44 -1.01 -7.41
CA ILE A 59 2.11 -1.84 -6.39
C ILE A 59 3.12 -0.97 -5.61
N ILE A 60 3.96 -0.20 -6.31
CA ILE A 60 4.95 0.69 -5.69
C ILE A 60 4.25 1.70 -4.77
N HIS A 61 3.22 2.40 -5.25
CA HIS A 61 2.44 3.33 -4.41
C HIS A 61 1.76 2.63 -3.22
N GLY A 62 1.34 1.38 -3.38
CA GLY A 62 0.78 0.59 -2.29
C GLY A 62 1.83 0.25 -1.22
N ILE A 63 3.07 -0.05 -1.63
CA ILE A 63 4.18 -0.30 -0.71
C ILE A 63 4.54 0.99 0.04
N SER A 64 4.73 2.12 -0.66
CA SER A 64 5.08 3.40 -0.03
C SER A 64 4.05 3.83 1.01
N ARG A 65 2.75 3.81 0.65
CA ARG A 65 1.67 4.17 1.60
C ARG A 65 1.62 3.24 2.81
N ARG A 66 1.91 1.95 2.66
CA ARG A 66 1.97 1.01 3.80
C ARG A 66 3.18 1.29 4.70
N ALA A 67 4.32 1.62 4.11
CA ALA A 67 5.52 1.96 4.86
C ALA A 67 5.31 3.25 5.68
N GLU A 68 4.81 4.32 5.05
CA GLU A 68 4.46 5.59 5.71
C GLU A 68 3.48 5.34 6.87
N LYS A 69 2.36 4.65 6.60
CA LYS A 69 1.36 4.34 7.63
C LYS A 69 1.95 3.53 8.79
N LYS A 70 2.88 2.62 8.53
CA LYS A 70 3.53 1.83 9.58
C LYS A 70 4.39 2.73 10.47
N VAL A 71 5.21 3.61 9.88
CA VAL A 71 6.04 4.56 10.62
C VAL A 71 5.17 5.50 11.45
N ASP A 72 4.13 6.09 10.87
CA ASP A 72 3.21 6.99 11.58
C ASP A 72 2.54 6.28 12.77
N THR A 73 2.13 5.03 12.57
CA THR A 73 1.49 4.23 13.62
C THR A 73 2.48 3.92 14.76
N GLU A 74 3.73 3.57 14.45
CA GLU A 74 4.78 3.32 15.43
C GLU A 74 5.13 4.60 16.21
N LEU A 75 5.28 5.74 15.53
CA LEU A 75 5.51 7.03 16.17
C LEU A 75 4.37 7.40 17.13
N ILE A 76 3.11 7.34 16.69
CA ILE A 76 1.95 7.63 17.55
C ILE A 76 1.93 6.69 18.76
N LYS A 77 2.25 5.41 18.57
CA LYS A 77 2.29 4.43 19.66
C LYS A 77 3.37 4.77 20.67
N ASP A 78 4.57 5.15 20.21
CA ASP A 78 5.68 5.51 21.08
C ASP A 78 5.41 6.83 21.83
N PHE A 79 4.85 7.84 21.17
CA PHE A 79 4.41 9.07 21.82
C PHE A 79 3.35 8.81 22.90
N LYS A 80 2.33 7.99 22.61
CA LYS A 80 1.33 7.59 23.62
C LYS A 80 1.96 6.84 24.78
N LYS A 81 2.94 5.96 24.51
CA LYS A 81 3.65 5.21 25.55
C LYS A 81 4.45 6.14 26.46
N VAL A 82 5.21 7.09 25.91
CA VAL A 82 6.02 8.04 26.71
C VAL A 82 5.12 9.04 27.44
N GLY A 83 4.16 9.67 26.75
CA GLY A 83 3.24 10.63 27.38
C GLY A 83 2.40 10.00 28.50
N GLY A 84 1.96 8.76 28.31
CA GLY A 84 1.28 8.00 29.35
C GLY A 84 2.17 7.77 30.59
N LYS A 85 3.44 7.42 30.41
CA LYS A 85 4.41 7.25 31.52
C LYS A 85 4.66 8.55 32.27
N THR A 86 4.90 9.65 31.57
CA THR A 86 5.17 10.95 32.20
C THR A 86 3.97 11.43 32.99
N ASN A 87 2.76 11.31 32.44
CA ASN A 87 1.53 11.66 33.15
C ASN A 87 1.31 10.78 34.39
N LEU A 88 1.64 9.49 34.28
CA LEU A 88 1.52 8.55 35.38
C LEU A 88 2.50 8.84 36.52
N LEU A 89 3.76 9.13 36.19
CA LEU A 89 4.77 9.55 37.16
C LEU A 89 4.38 10.87 37.84
N TYR A 90 3.81 11.81 37.08
CA TYR A 90 3.30 13.07 37.63
C TYR A 90 2.19 12.84 38.65
N GLN A 91 1.20 11.99 38.33
CA GLN A 91 0.12 11.65 39.25
C GLN A 91 0.64 11.00 40.54
N ILE A 92 1.57 10.05 40.43
CA ILE A 92 2.19 9.39 41.58
C ILE A 92 2.96 10.42 42.43
N ALA A 93 3.82 11.23 41.80
CA ALA A 93 4.61 12.24 42.50
C ALA A 93 3.74 13.26 43.24
N ASN A 94 2.67 13.76 42.61
CA ASN A 94 1.79 14.75 43.23
C ASN A 94 1.14 14.20 44.50
N VAL A 95 0.59 12.99 44.42
CA VAL A 95 -0.10 12.37 45.54
C VAL A 95 0.88 11.94 46.65
N SER A 96 2.08 11.49 46.30
CA SER A 96 3.14 11.20 47.27
C SER A 96 3.64 12.45 48.00
N LEU A 97 3.64 13.62 47.35
CA LEU A 97 3.98 14.88 48.01
C LEU A 97 2.88 15.35 48.96
N GLU A 98 1.61 15.11 48.63
CA GLU A 98 0.47 15.46 49.48
C GLU A 98 0.35 14.55 50.72
N ASN A 99 0.65 13.26 50.58
CA ASN A 99 0.56 12.27 51.67
C ASN A 99 1.82 11.37 51.71
N PRO A 100 2.94 11.85 52.28
CA PRO A 100 4.23 11.16 52.20
C PRO A 100 4.29 9.85 52.98
N ASP A 101 3.60 9.77 54.13
CA ASP A 101 3.64 8.61 55.03
C ASP A 101 2.45 7.66 54.85
N GLY A 102 1.53 7.97 53.94
CA GLY A 102 0.31 7.19 53.73
C GLY A 102 0.58 5.86 53.03
N ALA A 103 -0.20 4.82 53.37
CA ALA A 103 -0.06 3.51 52.76
C ALA A 103 -0.35 3.57 51.25
N VAL A 104 0.50 2.91 50.44
CA VAL A 104 0.39 2.88 48.96
C VAL A 104 -1.00 2.48 48.47
N LYS A 105 -1.63 1.51 49.15
CA LYS A 105 -2.97 1.01 48.81
C LYS A 105 -4.08 2.06 48.99
N GLU A 106 -3.90 2.98 49.92
CA GLU A 106 -4.89 4.00 50.26
C GLU A 106 -4.65 5.30 49.49
N VAL A 107 -3.39 5.58 49.16
CA VAL A 107 -2.96 6.85 48.58
C VAL A 107 -2.77 6.76 47.06
N ILE A 108 -2.05 5.75 46.57
CA ILE A 108 -1.68 5.64 45.15
C ILE A 108 -2.73 4.88 44.33
N TYR A 109 -3.24 3.76 44.86
CA TYR A 109 -4.15 2.87 44.11
C TYR A 109 -5.49 3.52 43.67
N PRO A 110 -6.07 4.48 44.41
CA PRO A 110 -7.26 5.19 43.95
C PRO A 110 -7.03 6.07 42.70
N VAL A 111 -5.83 6.62 42.54
CA VAL A 111 -5.48 7.50 41.42
C VAL A 111 -4.89 6.69 40.25
N VAL A 112 -4.14 5.64 40.57
CA VAL A 112 -3.52 4.74 39.60
C VAL A 112 -3.79 3.30 39.98
N SER A 113 -4.53 2.56 39.14
CA SER A 113 -4.87 1.17 39.45
C SER A 113 -3.65 0.26 39.64
N GLU A 114 -3.75 -0.71 40.55
CA GLU A 114 -2.71 -1.74 40.75
C GLU A 114 -2.36 -2.47 39.45
N LYS A 115 -3.35 -2.71 38.59
CA LYS A 115 -3.15 -3.32 37.27
C LYS A 115 -2.22 -2.47 36.39
N THR A 116 -2.44 -1.15 36.36
CA THR A 116 -1.59 -0.21 35.59
C THR A 116 -0.15 -0.20 36.10
N LEU A 117 0.06 -0.25 37.42
CA LEU A 117 1.40 -0.34 38.02
C LEU A 117 2.08 -1.69 37.71
N ARG A 118 1.33 -2.80 37.77
CA ARG A 118 1.84 -4.13 37.37
C ARG A 118 2.22 -4.17 35.89
N ASP A 119 1.41 -3.54 35.04
CA ASP A 119 1.69 -3.44 33.60
C ASP A 119 2.92 -2.56 33.33
N LEU A 120 3.14 -1.50 34.12
CA LEU A 120 4.39 -0.72 34.07
C LEU A 120 5.62 -1.57 34.42
N VAL A 121 5.55 -2.37 35.48
CA VAL A 121 6.66 -3.24 35.90
C VAL A 121 7.00 -4.28 34.84
N LYS A 122 6.00 -4.85 34.16
CA LYS A 122 6.22 -5.81 33.06
C LYS A 122 6.79 -5.18 31.78
N MET A 123 6.69 -3.85 31.64
CA MET A 123 7.21 -3.11 30.49
C MET A 123 8.65 -2.63 30.67
N LEU A 124 9.24 -2.81 31.86
CA LEU A 124 10.66 -2.62 32.18
C LEU A 124 11.40 -3.94 32.02
#